data_AF-A0A1Q9SDM4-F1
#
_entry.id   AF-A0A1Q9SDM4-F1
#
_cell.length_a   1.000
_cell.length_b   1.000
_cell.length_c   1.000
_cell.angle_alpha   90.00
_cell.angle_beta   90.00
_cell.angle_gamma   90.00
#
_symmetry.space_group_name_H-M   'P 1'
#
loop_
_entity.id
_entity.type
_entity.pdbx_description
1 polymer ?
#
loop_
_entity_poly.entity_id
_entity_poly.type
_entity_poly.pdbx_seq_one_letter_code
_entity_poly.pdbx_strand_id
1 'polypeptide(L)'
;MANAARTAATELKDYSNVIFNVYNEPDLSDSRTDEDDLAEYLDAVREAAPGRLVGTGTKDTGDSAEIADLDQVDVLMHDAGFTGDEAIDAFEELKGETSKPIINIESFGGAGQGFQDDATMSVAAPEATTSTSGTGDASSARCPTRTTRPRTARLPGRTPTGG
;
A
#
# COMPACT_ATOMS: atom_id res chain seq x y z
N MET A 1 0.50 -16.62 -18.83
CA MET A 1 0.61 -17.27 -17.50
C MET A 1 -0.61 -17.00 -16.60
N ALA A 2 -1.74 -16.52 -17.14
CA ALA A 2 -2.83 -15.93 -16.35
C ALA A 2 -3.48 -16.89 -15.34
N ASN A 3 -3.36 -18.21 -15.57
CA ASN A 3 -3.78 -19.21 -14.59
C ASN A 3 -3.07 -19.10 -13.23
N ALA A 4 -1.80 -18.69 -13.19
CA ALA A 4 -1.09 -18.50 -11.92
C ALA A 4 -1.67 -17.30 -11.15
N ALA A 5 -1.83 -16.17 -11.83
CA ALA A 5 -2.44 -14.95 -11.26
C ALA A 5 -3.87 -15.22 -10.75
N ARG A 6 -4.71 -15.88 -11.57
CA ARG A 6 -6.07 -16.28 -11.19
C ARG A 6 -6.10 -17.19 -9.98
N THR A 7 -5.20 -18.18 -9.92
CA THR A 7 -5.12 -19.13 -8.80
C THR A 7 -4.74 -18.41 -7.51
N ALA A 8 -3.68 -17.60 -7.53
CA ALA A 8 -3.26 -16.81 -6.37
C ALA A 8 -4.38 -15.86 -5.90
N ALA A 9 -5.03 -15.16 -6.83
CA ALA A 9 -6.13 -14.26 -6.54
C ALA A 9 -7.32 -14.99 -5.92
N THR A 10 -7.68 -16.17 -6.44
CA THR A 10 -8.79 -16.97 -5.91
C THR A 10 -8.56 -17.38 -4.46
N GLU A 11 -7.34 -17.80 -4.13
CA GLU A 11 -6.98 -18.26 -2.78
C GLU A 11 -6.83 -17.10 -1.78
N LEU A 12 -6.43 -15.92 -2.25
CA LEU A 12 -6.09 -14.78 -1.39
C LEU A 12 -7.19 -13.70 -1.31
N LYS A 13 -8.28 -13.82 -2.07
CA LYS A 13 -9.33 -12.78 -2.18
C LYS A 13 -9.98 -12.36 -0.86
N ASP A 14 -10.04 -13.26 0.12
CA ASP A 14 -10.71 -13.02 1.41
C ASP A 14 -9.81 -12.28 2.42
N TYR A 15 -8.53 -12.11 2.11
CA TYR A 15 -7.58 -11.40 2.98
C TYR A 15 -7.59 -9.90 2.68
N SER A 16 -8.08 -9.11 3.64
CA SER A 16 -8.25 -7.68 3.46
C SER A 16 -6.93 -6.90 3.28
N ASN A 17 -5.83 -7.48 3.73
CA ASN A 17 -4.48 -6.93 3.70
C ASN A 17 -3.67 -7.33 2.45
N VAL A 18 -4.29 -8.01 1.48
CA VAL A 18 -3.63 -8.37 0.22
C VAL A 18 -3.92 -7.32 -0.86
N ILE A 19 -2.85 -6.90 -1.53
CA ILE A 19 -2.85 -6.08 -2.74
C ILE A 19 -2.06 -6.88 -3.79
N PHE A 20 -2.57 -6.96 -5.02
CA PHE A 20 -1.90 -7.71 -6.09
C PHE A 20 -1.02 -6.77 -6.91
N ASN A 21 0.30 -6.99 -6.88
CA ASN A 21 1.21 -6.50 -7.90
C ASN A 21 1.31 -7.55 -9.00
N VAL A 22 0.75 -7.27 -10.17
CA VAL A 22 0.59 -8.27 -11.23
C VAL A 22 1.83 -8.42 -12.09
N TYR A 23 2.54 -7.32 -12.32
CA TYR A 23 3.79 -7.30 -13.06
C TYR A 23 4.70 -6.23 -12.45
N ASN A 24 5.86 -6.62 -11.90
CA ASN A 24 6.76 -5.68 -11.23
C ASN A 24 7.43 -4.70 -12.21
N GLU A 25 8.04 -5.23 -13.27
CA GLU A 25 8.76 -4.44 -14.28
C GLU A 25 8.33 -4.89 -15.68
N PRO A 26 7.13 -4.53 -16.14
CA PRO A 26 6.76 -4.77 -17.52
C PRO A 26 7.72 -4.00 -18.41
N ASP A 27 8.27 -4.70 -19.40
CA ASP A 27 9.06 -4.10 -20.48
C ASP A 27 8.22 -4.22 -21.75
N LEU A 28 7.48 -3.15 -22.06
CA LEU A 28 6.56 -3.11 -23.22
C LEU A 28 7.33 -3.13 -24.55
N SER A 29 8.65 -2.95 -24.51
CA SER A 29 9.53 -3.08 -25.67
C SER A 29 10.04 -4.51 -25.90
N ASP A 30 9.90 -5.41 -24.91
CA ASP A 30 10.28 -6.81 -25.03
C ASP A 30 9.16 -7.61 -25.70
N SER A 31 9.43 -8.14 -26.91
CA SER A 31 8.53 -9.02 -27.67
C SER A 31 8.04 -10.29 -26.94
N ARG A 32 8.55 -10.59 -25.73
CA ARG A 32 8.11 -11.68 -24.85
C ARG A 32 7.02 -11.25 -23.86
N THR A 33 6.73 -9.95 -23.79
CA THR A 33 5.70 -9.31 -22.98
C THR A 33 4.88 -8.43 -23.91
N ASP A 34 3.75 -8.95 -24.38
CA ASP A 34 2.80 -8.12 -25.12
C ASP A 34 1.93 -7.33 -24.11
N GLU A 35 1.51 -6.12 -24.44
CA GLU A 35 0.56 -5.36 -23.61
C GLU A 35 -0.73 -6.17 -23.36
N ASP A 36 -1.12 -6.96 -24.36
CA ASP A 36 -2.24 -7.90 -24.29
C ASP A 36 -2.06 -8.94 -23.16
N ASP A 37 -0.83 -9.36 -22.86
CA ASP A 37 -0.57 -10.28 -21.74
C ASP A 37 -0.79 -9.58 -20.39
N LEU A 38 -0.37 -8.31 -20.24
CA LEU A 38 -0.59 -7.53 -19.02
C LEU A 38 -2.07 -7.36 -18.74
N ALA A 39 -2.86 -6.99 -19.75
CA ALA A 39 -4.31 -6.90 -19.64
C ALA A 39 -4.93 -8.24 -19.22
N GLU A 40 -4.52 -9.37 -19.83
CA GLU A 40 -5.01 -10.70 -19.46
C GLU A 40 -4.71 -11.04 -17.98
N TYR A 41 -3.53 -10.68 -17.47
CA TYR A 41 -3.18 -10.91 -16.08
C TYR A 41 -4.02 -10.07 -15.11
N LEU A 42 -4.17 -8.78 -15.42
CA LEU A 42 -4.96 -7.86 -14.61
C LEU A 42 -6.43 -8.32 -14.56
N ASP A 43 -7.01 -8.68 -15.71
CA ASP A 43 -8.37 -9.21 -15.81
C ASP A 43 -8.53 -10.49 -14.99
N ALA A 44 -7.58 -11.42 -15.09
CA ALA A 44 -7.63 -12.67 -14.34
C ALA A 44 -7.66 -12.45 -12.81
N VAL A 45 -6.95 -11.44 -12.30
CA VAL A 45 -7.00 -11.06 -10.88
C VAL A 45 -8.33 -10.36 -10.55
N ARG A 46 -8.78 -9.43 -11.39
CA ARG A 46 -10.05 -8.69 -11.18
C ARG A 46 -11.26 -9.63 -11.15
N GLU A 47 -11.31 -10.61 -12.02
CA GLU A 47 -12.37 -11.62 -12.05
C GLU A 47 -12.37 -12.49 -10.77
N ALA A 48 -11.19 -12.92 -10.32
CA ALA A 48 -11.06 -13.82 -9.18
C ALA A 48 -11.20 -13.12 -7.82
N ALA A 49 -10.78 -11.85 -7.74
CA ALA A 49 -10.71 -11.07 -6.51
C ALA A 49 -11.20 -9.61 -6.71
N PRO A 50 -12.48 -9.40 -7.09
CA PRO A 50 -12.99 -8.08 -7.52
C PRO A 50 -12.99 -7.01 -6.41
N GLY A 51 -12.89 -7.39 -5.14
CA GLY A 51 -12.83 -6.46 -4.01
C GLY A 51 -11.42 -6.12 -3.54
N ARG A 52 -10.38 -6.55 -4.26
CA ARG A 52 -8.97 -6.33 -3.90
C ARG A 52 -8.37 -5.25 -4.80
N LEU A 53 -7.41 -4.51 -4.24
CA LEU A 53 -6.63 -3.55 -5.00
C LEU A 53 -5.66 -4.29 -5.94
N VAL A 54 -5.60 -3.85 -7.18
CA VAL A 54 -4.73 -4.40 -8.22
C VAL A 54 -3.84 -3.30 -8.76
N GLY A 55 -2.55 -3.57 -8.83
CA GLY A 55 -1.57 -2.68 -9.45
C GLY A 55 -0.58 -3.44 -10.29
N THR A 56 0.27 -2.67 -10.93
CA THR A 56 1.39 -3.13 -11.73
C THR A 56 2.45 -2.06 -11.68
N GLY A 57 3.71 -2.48 -11.77
CA GLY A 57 4.83 -1.57 -11.87
C GLY A 57 5.12 -1.19 -13.31
N THR A 58 6.20 -0.43 -13.44
CA THR A 58 6.66 0.19 -14.68
C THR A 58 8.17 0.35 -14.57
N LYS A 59 8.86 0.24 -15.70
CA LYS A 59 10.31 0.40 -15.78
C LYS A 59 10.69 1.80 -16.25
N ASP A 60 9.98 2.31 -17.25
CA ASP A 60 10.17 3.64 -17.82
C ASP A 60 8.94 4.53 -17.57
N THR A 61 9.16 5.84 -17.45
CA THR A 61 8.08 6.81 -17.19
C THR A 61 7.12 6.98 -18.37
N GLY A 62 7.56 6.71 -19.61
CA GLY A 62 6.69 6.69 -20.79
C GLY A 62 5.64 5.58 -20.73
N ASP A 63 6.06 4.34 -20.48
CA ASP A 63 5.19 3.16 -20.34
C ASP A 63 4.19 3.32 -19.19
N SER A 64 4.52 4.18 -18.22
CA SER A 64 3.73 4.36 -17.02
C SER A 64 2.41 5.07 -17.26
N ALA A 65 2.34 6.00 -18.21
CA ALA A 65 1.08 6.67 -18.56
C ALA A 65 0.08 5.67 -19.14
N GLU A 66 0.53 4.88 -20.13
CA GLU A 66 -0.29 3.90 -20.84
C GLU A 66 -0.78 2.79 -19.89
N ILE A 67 0.11 2.28 -19.03
CA ILE A 67 -0.24 1.28 -18.02
C ILE A 67 -1.18 1.87 -16.96
N ALA A 68 -0.92 3.10 -16.51
CA ALA A 68 -1.77 3.72 -15.49
C ALA A 68 -3.16 4.05 -16.01
N ASP A 69 -3.36 4.20 -17.32
CA ASP A 69 -4.68 4.42 -17.91
C ASP A 69 -5.54 3.14 -18.03
N LEU A 70 -4.97 1.94 -17.84
CA LEU A 70 -5.73 0.69 -17.86
C LEU A 70 -6.78 0.65 -16.74
N ASP A 71 -8.06 0.47 -17.08
CA ASP A 71 -9.18 0.47 -16.13
C ASP A 71 -9.02 -0.53 -14.97
N GLN A 72 -8.31 -1.63 -15.22
CA GLN A 72 -8.04 -2.68 -14.24
C GLN A 72 -6.97 -2.31 -13.22
N VAL A 73 -6.22 -1.23 -13.40
CA VAL A 73 -5.19 -0.77 -12.46
C VAL A 73 -5.79 0.23 -11.47
N ASP A 74 -5.70 -0.07 -10.18
CA ASP A 74 -6.07 0.87 -9.10
C ASP A 74 -4.91 1.76 -8.67
N VAL A 75 -3.68 1.23 -8.74
CA VAL A 75 -2.48 1.85 -8.18
C VAL A 75 -1.28 1.51 -9.07
N LEU A 76 -0.48 2.52 -9.39
CA LEU A 76 0.79 2.34 -10.08
C LEU A 76 1.88 1.98 -9.06
N MET A 77 2.56 0.88 -9.28
CA MET A 77 3.51 0.29 -8.33
C MET A 77 4.94 0.34 -8.86
N HIS A 78 5.51 1.53 -8.93
CA HIS A 78 6.77 1.79 -9.61
C HIS A 78 8.00 1.23 -8.85
N ASP A 79 9.02 0.78 -9.58
CA ASP A 79 10.39 0.62 -9.07
C ASP A 79 11.17 1.89 -9.42
N ALA A 80 11.39 2.72 -8.40
CA ALA A 80 11.93 4.06 -8.57
C ALA A 80 13.46 4.16 -8.41
N GLY A 81 14.19 3.09 -8.68
CA GLY A 81 15.66 3.09 -8.72
C GLY A 81 16.36 2.91 -7.36
N PHE A 82 17.66 3.22 -7.32
CA PHE A 82 18.59 2.84 -6.25
C PHE A 82 18.76 3.90 -5.16
N THR A 83 18.26 5.11 -5.35
CA THR A 83 18.47 6.22 -4.40
C THR A 83 17.17 6.97 -4.08
N GLY A 84 17.20 7.74 -2.99
CA GLY A 84 16.07 8.60 -2.62
C GLY A 84 15.81 9.71 -3.64
N ASP A 85 16.86 10.25 -4.26
CA ASP A 85 16.72 11.30 -5.28
C ASP A 85 16.10 10.73 -6.56
N GLU A 86 16.55 9.56 -7.02
CA GLU A 86 15.92 8.83 -8.15
C GLU A 86 14.44 8.53 -7.87
N ALA A 87 14.11 8.14 -6.63
CA ALA A 87 12.72 7.87 -6.26
C ALA A 87 11.83 9.12 -6.26
N ILE A 88 12.39 10.27 -5.88
CA ILE A 88 11.68 11.56 -5.92
C ILE A 88 11.49 11.99 -7.38
N ASP A 89 12.55 11.93 -8.19
CA ASP A 89 12.51 12.33 -9.60
C ASP A 89 11.48 11.49 -10.36
N ALA A 90 11.48 10.17 -10.18
CA ALA A 90 10.48 9.28 -10.77
C ALA A 90 9.04 9.63 -10.34
N PHE A 91 8.80 9.92 -9.06
CA PHE A 91 7.47 10.36 -8.61
C PHE A 91 7.05 11.68 -9.26
N GLU A 92 7.96 12.65 -9.34
CA GLU A 92 7.70 13.97 -9.93
C GLU A 92 7.39 13.88 -11.43
N GLU A 93 8.01 12.95 -12.14
CA GLU A 93 7.68 12.62 -13.54
C GLU A 93 6.29 11.97 -13.64
N LEU A 94 6.02 10.93 -12.85
CA LEU A 94 4.81 10.12 -12.96
C LEU A 94 3.53 10.83 -12.51
N LYS A 95 3.61 11.70 -11.51
CA LYS A 95 2.42 12.38 -10.97
C LYS A 95 1.71 13.29 -11.98
N GLY A 96 2.38 13.63 -13.09
CA GLY A 96 1.80 14.39 -14.20
C GLY A 96 1.07 13.51 -15.22
N GLU A 97 1.38 12.22 -15.27
CA GLU A 97 0.93 11.27 -16.28
C GLU A 97 -0.30 10.48 -15.85
N THR A 98 -0.59 10.41 -14.54
CA THR A 98 -1.78 9.71 -14.04
C THR A 98 -2.43 10.41 -12.85
N SER A 99 -3.74 10.19 -12.72
CA SER A 99 -4.50 10.58 -11.52
C SER A 99 -4.60 9.47 -10.48
N LYS A 100 -4.12 8.27 -10.80
CA LYS A 100 -4.15 7.13 -9.89
C LYS A 100 -3.05 7.25 -8.83
N PRO A 101 -3.24 6.67 -7.64
CA PRO A 101 -2.19 6.60 -6.63
C PRO A 101 -0.92 5.96 -7.18
N ILE A 102 0.23 6.51 -6.82
CA ILE A 102 1.55 5.98 -7.15
C ILE A 102 2.21 5.54 -5.85
N ILE A 103 2.77 4.34 -5.84
CA ILE A 103 3.58 3.81 -4.74
C ILE A 103 4.89 3.28 -5.31
N ASN A 104 6.00 3.64 -4.67
CA ASN A 104 7.28 2.99 -4.93
C ASN A 104 7.33 1.68 -4.13
N ILE A 105 7.29 0.53 -4.80
CA ILE A 105 7.26 -0.78 -4.14
C ILE A 105 8.63 -1.43 -4.01
N GLU A 106 9.59 -0.96 -4.79
CA GLU A 106 10.96 -1.46 -4.81
C GLU A 106 11.93 -0.29 -4.65
N SER A 107 11.76 0.45 -3.55
CA SER A 107 12.76 1.45 -3.17
C SER A 107 14.12 0.75 -3.01
N PHE A 108 15.14 1.27 -3.69
CA PHE A 108 16.51 0.74 -3.76
C PHE A 108 16.73 -0.42 -4.74
N GLY A 109 15.75 -0.75 -5.59
CA GLY A 109 15.81 -1.79 -6.63
C GLY A 109 16.15 -3.19 -6.10
N GLY A 110 16.40 -4.13 -7.02
CA GLY A 110 16.87 -5.48 -6.70
C GLY A 110 18.27 -5.54 -6.06
N ALA A 111 18.92 -4.39 -5.88
CA ALA A 111 20.23 -4.23 -5.24
C ALA A 111 20.16 -3.70 -3.80
N GLY A 112 18.96 -3.54 -3.23
CA GLY A 112 18.81 -3.32 -1.79
C GLY A 112 19.54 -4.43 -1.06
N GLN A 113 20.79 -4.19 -0.63
CA GLN A 113 21.63 -5.16 0.08
C GLN A 113 21.15 -5.43 1.52
N GLY A 114 19.83 -5.44 1.71
CA GLY A 114 19.17 -5.35 3.00
C GLY A 114 19.25 -3.92 3.55
N PHE A 115 18.20 -3.52 4.26
CA PHE A 115 18.34 -2.48 5.26
C PHE A 115 19.45 -2.92 6.22
N GLN A 116 20.53 -2.15 6.33
CA GLN A 116 21.42 -2.31 7.47
C GLN A 116 20.76 -1.56 8.62
N ASP A 117 20.14 -2.30 9.55
CA ASP A 117 19.63 -1.72 10.78
C ASP A 117 20.77 -0.95 11.45
N ASP A 118 20.72 0.39 11.37
CA ASP A 118 21.60 1.23 12.16
C ASP A 118 21.04 1.24 13.58
N ALA A 119 21.57 0.36 14.43
CA ALA A 119 21.19 0.24 15.83
C ALA A 119 21.40 1.54 16.64
N THR A 120 22.06 2.55 16.08
CA THR A 120 22.23 3.88 16.68
C THR A 120 21.14 4.88 16.28
N MET A 121 20.35 4.56 15.26
CA MET A 121 19.27 5.38 14.73
C MET A 121 17.92 4.76 15.08
N SER A 122 17.24 5.32 16.08
CA SER A 122 15.88 4.91 16.45
C SER A 122 14.94 6.10 16.34
N VAL A 123 13.88 5.97 15.54
CA VAL A 123 12.75 6.90 15.54
C VAL A 123 11.71 6.41 16.54
N ALA A 124 11.22 7.31 17.39
CA ALA A 124 10.11 6.99 18.28
C ALA A 124 8.87 6.70 17.44
N ALA A 125 8.21 5.56 17.69
CA ALA A 125 6.92 5.30 17.08
C ALA A 125 5.97 6.45 17.42
N PRO A 126 5.15 6.93 16.46
CA PRO A 126 4.15 7.95 16.75
C PRO A 126 3.22 7.45 17.87
N GLU A 127 2.79 8.36 18.75
CA GLU A 127 1.85 8.00 19.80
C GLU A 127 0.61 7.36 19.17
N ALA A 128 0.21 6.20 19.70
CA ALA A 128 -0.96 5.48 19.22
C ALA A 128 -2.16 6.42 19.24
N THR A 129 -2.67 6.79 18.06
CA THR A 129 -3.94 7.49 17.96
C THR A 129 -5.01 6.49 18.39
N THR A 130 -5.52 6.67 19.60
CA THR A 130 -6.72 5.97 20.07
C THR A 130 -7.90 6.40 19.20
N SER A 131 -8.12 5.68 18.11
CA SER A 131 -9.41 5.62 17.44
C SER A 131 -10.42 5.09 18.44
N THR A 132 -11.30 5.97 18.92
CA THR A 132 -12.51 5.56 19.63
C THR A 132 -13.50 5.00 18.62
N SER A 133 -13.34 3.72 18.24
CA SER A 133 -14.47 2.93 17.75
C SER A 133 -15.20 2.33 18.95
N GLY A 134 -16.49 2.64 19.04
CA GLY A 134 -17.36 2.22 20.11
C GLY A 134 -17.50 0.70 20.19
N THR A 135 -17.34 0.19 21.41
CA THR A 135 -18.16 -0.83 22.09
C THR A 135 -18.59 -2.07 21.29
N GLY A 136 -17.92 -3.18 21.56
CA GLY A 136 -18.38 -4.54 21.24
C GLY A 136 -17.39 -5.60 21.76
N ASP A 137 -17.45 -5.87 23.06
CA ASP A 137 -16.49 -6.66 23.84
C ASP A 137 -16.63 -8.18 23.60
N ALA A 138 -15.52 -8.90 23.49
CA ALA A 138 -15.43 -10.35 23.72
C ALA A 138 -14.01 -10.78 24.13
N SER A 139 -13.63 -10.43 25.37
CA SER A 139 -12.82 -11.24 26.29
C SER A 139 -12.36 -12.64 25.79
N SER A 140 -11.06 -12.75 25.46
CA SER A 140 -10.10 -13.67 26.10
C SER A 140 -8.71 -13.00 25.96
N ALA A 141 -7.92 -12.66 26.98
CA ALA A 141 -7.59 -13.30 28.24
C ALA A 141 -7.07 -12.23 29.24
N ARG A 142 -7.20 -12.28 30.57
CA ARG A 142 -7.94 -13.09 31.56
C ARG A 142 -8.26 -12.13 32.73
N CYS A 143 -9.39 -12.38 33.37
CA CYS A 143 -10.06 -11.56 34.38
C CYS A 143 -9.23 -11.28 35.66
N PRO A 144 -9.16 -10.02 36.13
CA PRO A 144 -9.00 -9.71 37.55
C PRO A 144 -10.26 -9.06 38.13
N THR A 145 -10.62 -9.52 39.32
CA THR A 145 -11.84 -9.23 40.06
C THR A 145 -11.92 -7.80 40.60
N ARG A 146 -13.18 -7.36 40.65
CA ARG A 146 -13.74 -6.05 41.01
C ARG A 146 -13.55 -5.67 42.49
N THR A 147 -13.16 -4.42 42.75
CA THR A 147 -13.58 -3.67 43.96
C THR A 147 -13.66 -2.16 43.72
N THR A 148 -14.91 -1.67 43.74
CA THR A 148 -15.45 -0.36 44.18
C THR A 148 -14.65 0.96 44.06
N ARG A 149 -15.28 1.93 43.35
CA ARG A 149 -14.98 3.38 43.30
C ARG A 149 -15.05 4.08 44.68
N PRO A 150 -14.30 5.19 44.86
CA PRO A 150 -14.91 6.54 44.91
C PRO A 150 -14.02 7.58 44.18
N ARG A 151 -14.32 8.87 43.99
CA ARG A 151 -15.51 9.73 43.85
C ARG A 151 -14.91 11.12 43.48
N THR A 152 -15.35 11.69 42.36
CA THR A 152 -15.30 13.13 41.94
C THR A 152 -14.04 13.99 42.19
N ALA A 153 -13.55 14.64 41.12
CA ALA A 153 -13.15 16.05 41.18
C ALA A 153 -13.29 16.74 39.80
N ARG A 154 -13.67 18.02 39.87
CA ARG A 154 -14.15 18.93 38.83
C ARG A 154 -13.00 19.52 38.01
N LEU A 155 -13.19 19.71 36.70
CA LEU A 155 -12.30 20.54 35.85
C LEU A 155 -12.69 22.03 35.98
N PRO A 156 -11.74 22.97 36.12
CA PRO A 156 -12.00 24.38 35.84
C PRO A 156 -11.84 24.66 34.34
N GLY A 157 -12.84 25.32 33.77
CA GLY A 157 -12.89 25.73 32.36
C GLY A 157 -11.93 26.87 32.03
N ARG A 158 -11.62 26.99 30.73
CA ARG A 158 -10.97 28.16 30.14
C ARG A 158 -11.87 28.76 29.07
N THR A 159 -12.13 30.06 29.24
CA THR A 159 -12.81 30.98 28.33
C THR A 159 -11.94 31.28 27.09
N PRO A 160 -12.53 31.50 25.91
CA PRO A 160 -11.80 31.94 24.73
C PRO A 160 -11.65 33.47 24.74
N THR A 161 -10.44 33.97 24.49
CA THR A 161 -10.18 35.39 24.20
C THR A 161 -10.20 35.61 22.69
N GLY A 162 -11.14 36.42 22.24
CA GLY A 162 -11.11 37.02 20.91
C GLY A 162 -10.26 38.30 20.88
N GLY A 163 -9.81 38.64 19.68
CA GLY A 163 -9.20 39.88 19.27
C GLY A 163 -9.17 39.91 17.74
#